data_AF-A0A2S9FN80-F1
#
_entry.id   AF-A0A2S9FN80-F1
#
_cell.length_a   1.000
_cell.length_b   1.000
_cell.length_c   1.000
_cell.angle_alpha   90.00
_cell.angle_beta   90.00
_cell.angle_gamma   90.00
#
_symmetry.space_group_name_H-M   'P 1'
#
loop_
_entity.id
_entity.type
_entity.pdbx_description
1 polymer ?
#
loop_
_entity_poly.entity_id
_entity_poly.type
_entity_poly.pdbx_seq_one_letter_code
_entity_poly.pdbx_strand_id
1 'polypeptide(L)' 'MAGRPVHTFEVVRTEQLTPHIVRVVLGGKGFDTFTPNGNTDSYVKLVFVADDVDVST' A
#
# COMPACT_ATOMS: atom_id res chain seq x y z
N MET A 1 -5.16 -4.49 22.36
CA MET A 1 -5.67 -4.45 20.97
C MET A 1 -4.51 -4.75 20.06
N ALA A 2 -4.42 -5.94 19.47
CA ALA A 2 -3.32 -6.25 18.54
C ALA A 2 -3.44 -5.31 17.34
N GLY A 3 -2.40 -4.52 17.08
CA GLY A 3 -2.36 -3.63 15.91
C GLY A 3 -2.55 -4.46 14.65
N ARG A 4 -3.42 -4.01 13.74
CA ARG A 4 -3.53 -4.65 12.42
C ARG A 4 -2.17 -4.49 11.73
N PRO A 5 -1.55 -5.57 11.22
CA PRO A 5 -0.22 -5.49 10.64
C PRO A 5 -0.19 -4.45 9.52
N VAL A 6 0.84 -3.60 9.55
CA VAL A 6 1.14 -2.63 8.49
C VAL A 6 2.14 -3.31 7.56
N HIS A 7 1.87 -3.28 6.26
CA HIS A 7 2.76 -3.81 5.25
C HIS A 7 3.41 -2.65 4.49
N THR A 8 4.74 -2.70 4.36
CA THR A 8 5.50 -1.74 3.56
C THR A 8 5.65 -2.27 2.14
N PHE A 9 5.33 -1.45 1.15
CA PHE A 9 5.44 -1.77 -0.27
C PHE A 9 6.26 -0.69 -0.99
N GLU A 10 6.76 -1.05 -2.17
CA GLU A 10 7.45 -0.14 -3.07
C GLU A 10 6.52 0.29 -4.21
N VAL A 11 6.57 1.56 -4.60
CA VAL A 11 5.93 2.01 -5.83
C VAL A 11 6.78 1.59 -7.02
N VAL A 12 6.35 0.55 -7.73
CA VAL A 12 7.09 0.01 -8.89
C VAL A 12 6.67 0.64 -10.21
N ARG A 13 5.48 1.23 -10.27
CA ARG A 13 4.98 1.96 -11.45
C ARG A 13 3.91 2.97 -11.08
N THR A 14 3.90 4.09 -11.78
CA THR A 14 2.81 5.08 -11.78
C THR A 14 2.30 5.28 -13.21
N GLU A 15 0.99 5.50 -13.35
CA GLU A 15 0.33 5.71 -14.64
C GLU A 15 -0.84 6.66 -14.51
N GLN A 16 -0.85 7.74 -15.31
CA GLN A 16 -2.01 8.62 -15.44
C GLN A 16 -3.00 8.01 -16.44
N LEU A 17 -4.16 7.55 -15.97
CA LEU A 17 -5.16 6.92 -16.83
C LEU A 17 -6.09 7.94 -17.49
N THR A 18 -6.41 9.01 -16.76
CA THR A 18 -7.23 10.16 -17.19
C THR A 18 -6.69 11.42 -16.52
N PRO A 19 -7.15 12.64 -16.85
CA PRO A 19 -6.65 13.86 -16.19
C PRO A 19 -6.72 13.88 -14.66
N HIS A 20 -7.62 13.09 -14.05
CA HIS A 20 -7.84 13.07 -12.59
C HIS A 20 -7.70 11.68 -11.95
N ILE A 21 -7.25 10.66 -12.69
CA ILE A 21 -7.05 9.30 -12.17
C ILE A 21 -5.61 8.87 -12.40
N VAL A 22 -4.92 8.57 -11.28
CA VAL A 22 -3.58 7.98 -11.27
C VAL A 22 -3.66 6.56 -10.72
N ARG A 23 -3.12 5.61 -11.46
CA ARG A 23 -2.88 4.24 -10.99
C ARG A 23 -1.46 4.17 -10.41
N VAL A 24 -1.37 3.66 -9.19
CA VAL A 24 -0.11 3.30 -8.53
C VAL A 24 -0.06 1.79 -8.42
N VAL A 25 1.03 1.19 -8.89
CA VAL A 25 1.28 -0.24 -8.74
C VAL A 25 2.28 -0.43 -7.60
N LEU A 26 1.84 -1.16 -6.58
CA LEU A 26 2.65 -1.53 -5.42
C LEU A 26 3.30 -2.89 -5.66
N GLY A 27 4.56 -3.04 -5.27
CA GLY A 27 5.37 -4.24 -5.40
C GLY A 27 6.38 -4.39 -4.26
N GLY A 28 7.46 -5.11 -4.52
CA GLY A 28 8.51 -5.40 -3.54
C GLY A 28 8.18 -6.57 -2.61
N LYS A 29 9.01 -6.77 -1.58
CA LYS A 29 8.91 -7.91 -0.65
C LYS A 29 7.73 -7.83 0.33
N GLY A 30 7.02 -6.71 0.38
CA GLY A 30 5.87 -6.51 1.26
C GLY A 30 4.76 -7.56 1.09
N PHE A 31 4.64 -8.14 -0.12
CA PHE A 31 3.66 -9.19 -0.41
C PHE A 31 3.96 -10.53 0.26
N ASP A 32 5.20 -10.79 0.69
CA ASP A 32 5.57 -12.03 1.39
C ASP A 32 4.81 -12.22 2.70
N THR A 33 4.27 -11.12 3.26
CA THR A 33 3.51 -11.10 4.52
C THR A 33 2.05 -10.72 4.33
N PHE A 34 1.61 -10.38 3.12
CA PHE A 34 0.25 -9.91 2.84
C PHE A 34 -0.65 -11.06 2.36
N THR A 35 -1.77 -11.28 3.03
CA THR A 35 -2.77 -12.27 2.61
C THR A 35 -4.07 -11.58 2.19
N PRO A 36 -4.52 -11.73 0.92
CA PRO A 36 -5.81 -11.23 0.46
C PRO A 36 -6.98 -11.85 1.24
N ASN A 37 -8.04 -11.08 1.49
CA ASN A 37 -9.15 -11.54 2.34
C ASN A 37 -10.26 -12.32 1.59
N GLY A 38 -10.08 -12.57 0.28
CA GLY A 38 -10.98 -13.38 -0.55
C GLY A 38 -12.24 -12.68 -1.06
N ASN A 39 -12.53 -11.45 -0.64
CA ASN A 39 -13.71 -10.70 -1.09
C ASN A 39 -13.41 -9.91 -2.38
N THR A 40 -14.40 -9.81 -3.26
CA THR A 40 -14.27 -9.09 -4.54
C THR A 40 -14.15 -7.57 -4.36
N ASP A 41 -14.68 -7.04 -3.26
CA ASP A 41 -14.62 -5.63 -2.84
C ASP A 41 -13.50 -5.37 -1.82
N SER A 42 -12.45 -6.20 -1.80
CA SER A 42 -11.27 -6.02 -0.96
C SER A 42 -10.67 -4.62 -1.13
N TYR A 43 -10.45 -3.93 0.00
CA TYR A 43 -9.74 -2.65 0.05
C TYR A 43 -8.65 -2.68 1.11
N VAL A 44 -7.70 -1.75 0.97
CA VAL A 44 -6.63 -1.50 1.94
C VAL A 44 -6.74 -0.10 2.50
N LYS A 45 -6.12 0.14 3.65
CA LYS A 45 -5.93 1.49 4.19
C LYS A 45 -4.51 1.92 3.88
N LEU A 46 -4.34 3.12 3.33
CA LEU A 46 -3.03 3.74 3.18
C LEU A 46 -2.72 4.51 4.47
N VAL A 47 -1.49 4.34 4.98
CA VAL A 47 -0.99 5.08 6.12
C VAL A 47 -0.18 6.26 5.58
N PHE A 48 -0.57 7.47 5.98
CA PHE A 48 0.20 8.68 5.76
C PHE A 48 0.78 9.09 7.10
N VAL A 49 2.10 9.16 7.17
CA VAL A 49 2.81 9.60 8.38
C VAL A 49 3.15 11.08 8.28
N ALA A 50 3.47 11.70 9.42
CA ALA A 50 4.03 13.04 9.43
C ALA A 50 5.44 13.03 8.82
N ASP A 51 5.88 14.18 8.31
CA ASP A 51 7.16 14.34 7.58
C ASP A 51 8.39 13.96 8.42
N ASP A 52 8.28 14.07 9.75
CA ASP A 52 9.34 13.74 10.72
C ASP A 52 9.40 12.26 11.12
N VAL A 53 8.49 11.42 10.60
CA VAL A 53 8.43 9.99 10.93
C VAL A 53 9.22 9.18 9.90
N ASP A 54 10.30 8.55 10.35
CA ASP A 54 11.03 7.58 9.53
C ASP A 54 10.24 6.27 9.38
N VAL A 55 10.02 5.86 8.13
CA VAL A 55 9.33 4.63 7.74
C VAL A 55 10.24 3.64 7.03
N SER A 56 11.52 3.95 6.91
CA SER A 56 12.52 3.00 6.43
C SER A 56 12.75 1.94 7.52
N THR A 57 12.43 0.68 7.20
CA THR A 57 12.65 -0.48 8.08
C THR A 57 13.38 -1.56 7.32
#